data_AF-A0A2A4RSP7-F1
#
_entry.id   AF-A0A2A4RSP7-F1
#
_cell.length_a   1.000
_cell.length_b   1.000
_cell.length_c   1.000
_cell.angle_alpha   90.00
_cell.angle_beta   90.00
_cell.angle_gamma   90.00
#
_symmetry.space_group_name_H-M   'P 1'
#
loop_
_entity.id
_entity.type
_entity.pdbx_description
1 polymer ?
#
loop_
_entity_poly.entity_id
_entity_poly.type
_entity_poly.pdbx_seq_one_letter_code
_entity_poly.pdbx_strand_id
1 'polypeptide(L)'
;MSIGIVGRKCGMTRVFTEDGVSIPVTVIEVEANRVSQVKTPEVDGYRALQITTGERRASRVTKPQAGHFAKAGVEAGDYITGINGKSILGESLNEAVDQMRGPPGSPITITIARKGESEPLDFTIVREIITIRSVSSRLEGDDLGYLRVSLFNENTGELARTAIEELKYSATVPLKGLILDLRNNPGGRLTQAVEVSSLFLDSGEVVSTRGRNPRDIERYNARKGDMLNGLPIVVLINAGSASASEIVAGAIQDRERGTLIGMQSFGKGSVQTVIPLNSGRDGAVVLTTARYYTPAGRSIQA
;
A
#
# COMPACT_ATOMS: atom_id res chain seq x y z
N MET A 1 -12.27 0.19 25.61
CA MET A 1 -12.12 0.99 24.37
C MET A 1 -11.45 2.33 24.68
N SER A 2 -10.16 2.49 24.39
CA SER A 2 -9.50 3.80 24.41
C SER A 2 -9.51 4.40 23.00
N ILE A 3 -9.79 5.70 22.94
CA ILE A 3 -9.86 6.49 21.70
C ILE A 3 -8.43 6.94 21.36
N GLY A 4 -7.88 6.47 20.25
CA GLY A 4 -6.60 6.93 19.70
C GLY A 4 -6.81 7.96 18.59
N ILE A 5 -5.99 9.01 18.54
CA ILE A 5 -6.06 10.07 17.53
C ILE A 5 -4.74 10.17 16.77
N VAL A 6 -4.79 10.40 15.46
CA VAL A 6 -3.63 10.80 14.64
C VAL A 6 -3.64 12.32 14.53
N GLY A 7 -2.49 12.93 14.76
CA GLY A 7 -2.33 14.36 14.63
C GLY A 7 -0.89 14.72 14.26
N ARG A 8 -0.69 15.95 13.80
CA ARG A 8 0.61 16.48 13.45
C ARG A 8 1.28 17.04 14.70
N LYS A 9 2.52 16.64 14.99
CA LYS A 9 3.30 17.26 16.07
C LYS A 9 3.65 18.69 15.65
N CYS A 10 3.12 19.67 16.37
CA CYS A 10 3.36 21.09 16.11
C CYS A 10 4.53 21.65 16.92
N GLY A 11 4.84 21.04 18.06
CA GLY A 11 5.90 21.51 18.94
C GLY A 11 5.87 20.85 20.30
N MET A 12 6.62 21.42 21.23
CA MET A 12 6.60 21.05 22.65
C MET A 12 6.39 22.31 23.48
N THR A 13 5.59 22.21 24.53
CA THR A 13 5.39 23.29 25.51
C THR A 13 5.43 22.71 26.92
N ARG A 14 5.17 23.52 27.93
CA ARG A 14 5.11 23.09 29.34
C ARG A 14 3.80 23.58 29.95
N VAL A 15 3.15 22.71 30.72
CA VAL A 15 1.98 23.06 31.54
C VAL A 15 2.44 23.04 33.00
N PHE A 16 2.01 24.03 33.78
CA PHE A 16 2.28 24.06 35.21
C PHE A 16 1.03 23.57 35.95
N THR A 17 1.21 22.64 36.89
CA THR A 17 0.13 22.22 37.80
C THR A 17 -0.16 23.34 38.81
N GLU A 18 -1.30 23.23 39.52
CA GLU A 18 -1.66 24.17 40.59
C GLU A 18 -0.58 24.23 41.70
N ASP A 19 0.14 23.13 41.91
CA ASP A 19 1.27 23.05 42.85
C ASP A 19 2.61 23.58 42.26
N GLY A 20 2.59 24.19 41.08
CA GLY A 20 3.76 24.77 40.42
C GLY A 20 4.67 23.76 39.72
N VAL A 21 4.26 22.50 39.58
CA VAL A 21 5.07 21.47 38.91
C VAL A 21 5.01 21.66 37.39
N SER A 22 6.18 21.78 36.77
CA SER A 22 6.29 21.98 35.32
C SER A 22 6.33 20.65 34.56
N ILE A 23 5.28 20.36 33.79
CA ILE A 23 5.12 19.15 32.98
C ILE A 23 5.36 19.48 31.50
N PRO A 24 6.39 18.91 30.85
CA PRO A 24 6.58 19.06 29.42
C PRO A 24 5.49 18.28 28.66
N VAL A 25 4.86 18.93 27.68
CA VAL A 25 3.79 18.35 26.86
C VAL A 25 4.10 18.53 25.38
N THR A 26 3.66 17.58 24.56
CA THR A 26 3.73 17.68 23.09
C THR A 26 2.45 18.31 22.57
N VAL A 27 2.58 19.37 21.77
CA VAL A 27 1.43 19.98 21.08
C VAL A 27 1.16 19.18 19.82
N ILE A 28 -0.05 18.65 19.72
CA ILE A 28 -0.53 17.88 18.58
C ILE A 28 -1.69 18.64 17.96
N GLU A 29 -1.57 19.04 16.70
CA GLU A 29 -2.69 19.51 15.90
C GLU A 29 -3.46 18.29 15.39
N VAL A 30 -4.73 18.23 15.75
CA VAL A 30 -5.62 17.12 15.44
C VAL A 30 -6.57 17.60 14.35
N GLU A 31 -6.35 17.17 13.11
CA GLU A 31 -7.36 17.38 12.05
C GLU A 31 -8.35 16.21 12.02
N ALA A 32 -9.32 16.28 11.11
CA ALA A 32 -10.32 15.22 10.93
C ALA A 32 -9.65 13.88 10.57
N ASN A 33 -9.61 13.00 11.57
CA ASN A 33 -9.07 11.64 11.44
C ASN A 33 -10.03 10.80 10.61
N ARG A 34 -9.53 10.24 9.50
CA ARG A 34 -10.31 9.37 8.61
C ARG A 34 -9.66 8.00 8.52
N VAL A 35 -10.47 6.96 8.52
CA VAL A 35 -10.01 5.61 8.21
C VAL A 35 -9.67 5.56 6.73
N SER A 36 -8.38 5.47 6.41
CA SER A 36 -7.87 5.35 5.04
C SER A 36 -7.91 3.92 4.52
N GLN A 37 -7.76 2.94 5.41
CA GLN A 37 -7.80 1.53 5.08
C GLN A 37 -8.25 0.71 6.28
N VAL A 38 -9.11 -0.27 6.04
CA VAL A 38 -9.47 -1.31 7.00
C VAL A 38 -8.72 -2.56 6.58
N LYS A 39 -7.89 -3.08 7.49
CA LYS A 39 -7.13 -4.32 7.31
C LYS A 39 -7.94 -5.47 7.90
N THR A 40 -8.20 -6.50 7.10
CA THR A 40 -8.96 -7.67 7.55
C THR A 40 -8.10 -8.92 7.55
N PRO A 41 -8.37 -9.93 8.40
CA PRO A 41 -7.59 -11.16 8.42
C PRO A 41 -7.56 -11.89 7.08
N GLU A 42 -8.64 -11.83 6.32
CA GLU A 42 -8.83 -12.58 5.08
C GLU A 42 -8.05 -11.97 3.89
N VAL A 43 -7.66 -10.70 3.99
CA VAL A 43 -6.97 -9.94 2.91
C VAL A 43 -5.58 -9.48 3.35
N ASP A 44 -5.44 -9.16 4.64
CA ASP A 44 -4.29 -8.54 5.25
C ASP A 44 -3.69 -9.39 6.39
N GLY A 45 -4.20 -10.57 6.71
CA GLY A 45 -3.62 -11.49 7.69
C GLY A 45 -3.65 -11.00 9.15
N TYR A 46 -4.21 -9.82 9.40
CA TYR A 46 -4.44 -9.23 10.73
C TYR A 46 -5.55 -8.18 10.67
N ARG A 47 -6.16 -7.87 11.83
CA ARG A 47 -7.12 -6.75 11.97
C ARG A 47 -6.37 -5.46 12.31
N ALA A 48 -6.58 -4.41 11.53
CA ALA A 48 -6.11 -3.07 11.87
C ALA A 48 -6.91 -1.97 11.17
N LEU A 49 -6.87 -0.76 11.73
CA LEU A 49 -7.39 0.45 11.11
C LEU A 49 -6.21 1.35 10.76
N GLN A 50 -6.06 1.69 9.48
CA GLN A 50 -5.10 2.68 9.04
C GLN A 50 -5.77 4.05 9.02
N ILE A 51 -5.40 4.91 9.96
CA ILE A 51 -5.96 6.25 10.11
C ILE A 51 -5.05 7.26 9.40
N THR A 52 -5.65 8.20 8.67
CA THR A 52 -4.98 9.33 8.02
C THR A 52 -5.63 10.65 8.44
N THR A 53 -4.91 11.74 8.24
CA THR A 53 -5.41 13.11 8.37
C THR A 53 -5.33 13.82 7.00
N GLY A 54 -6.11 14.88 6.80
CA GLY A 54 -6.13 15.70 5.57
C GLY A 54 -7.12 15.28 4.47
N GLU A 55 -7.19 16.05 3.38
CA GLU A 55 -8.05 15.80 2.22
C GLU A 55 -7.36 14.94 1.14
N ARG A 56 -8.04 13.90 0.65
CA ARG A 56 -7.59 13.10 -0.50
C ARG A 56 -8.36 13.53 -1.75
N ARG A 57 -7.66 14.18 -2.69
CA ARG A 57 -8.24 14.54 -4.00
C ARG A 57 -8.78 13.30 -4.73
N ALA A 58 -9.94 13.44 -5.36
CA ALA A 58 -10.60 12.40 -6.19
C ALA A 58 -9.70 11.84 -7.31
N SER A 59 -8.62 12.54 -7.67
CA SER A 59 -7.58 12.08 -8.60
C SER A 59 -6.74 10.89 -8.13
N ARG A 60 -7.03 10.28 -6.98
CA ARG A 60 -6.30 9.14 -6.39
C ARG A 60 -7.10 7.84 -6.32
N VAL A 61 -8.11 7.69 -7.18
CA VAL A 61 -8.80 6.39 -7.43
C VAL A 61 -7.86 5.47 -8.21
N THR A 62 -7.72 4.21 -7.78
CA THR A 62 -6.86 3.26 -8.50
C THR A 62 -7.53 2.82 -9.81
N LYS A 63 -6.75 2.50 -10.85
CA LYS A 63 -7.29 2.03 -12.15
C LYS A 63 -8.32 0.89 -12.04
N PRO A 64 -8.14 -0.12 -11.16
CA PRO A 64 -9.15 -1.17 -10.98
C PRO A 64 -10.48 -0.64 -10.43
N GLN A 65 -10.43 0.29 -9.47
CA GLN A 65 -11.63 0.93 -8.92
C GLN A 65 -12.34 1.79 -9.97
N ALA A 66 -11.57 2.58 -10.73
CA ALA A 66 -12.12 3.40 -11.82
C ALA A 66 -12.79 2.54 -12.92
N GLY A 67 -12.22 1.38 -13.25
CA GLY A 67 -12.78 0.45 -14.23
C GLY A 67 -14.09 -0.20 -13.77
N HIS A 68 -14.26 -0.45 -12.47
CA HIS A 68 -15.51 -0.98 -11.93
C HIS A 68 -16.61 0.09 -11.90
N PHE A 69 -16.28 1.32 -11.47
CA PHE A 69 -17.22 2.45 -11.46
C PHE A 69 -17.70 2.84 -12.85
N ALA A 70 -16.81 2.85 -13.84
CA ALA A 70 -17.16 3.16 -15.23
C ALA A 70 -18.20 2.20 -15.83
N LYS A 71 -18.16 0.90 -15.47
CA LYS A 71 -19.17 -0.08 -15.92
C LYS A 71 -20.55 0.16 -15.31
N ALA A 72 -20.59 0.74 -14.11
CA ALA A 72 -21.81 1.02 -13.37
C ALA A 72 -22.37 2.44 -13.64
N GLY A 73 -21.72 3.27 -14.47
CA GLY A 73 -22.14 4.66 -14.72
C GLY A 73 -21.84 5.63 -13.57
N VAL A 74 -21.00 5.21 -12.61
CA VAL A 74 -20.61 6.03 -11.45
C VAL A 74 -19.35 6.83 -11.79
N GLU A 75 -19.35 8.11 -11.45
CA GLU A 75 -18.29 9.06 -11.75
C GLU A 75 -17.42 9.35 -10.54
N ALA A 76 -16.15 9.73 -10.79
CA ALA A 76 -15.25 10.15 -9.74
C ALA A 76 -15.72 11.48 -9.13
N GLY A 77 -16.12 11.47 -7.85
CA GLY A 77 -16.67 12.63 -7.15
C GLY A 77 -18.11 12.44 -6.68
N ASP A 78 -18.76 11.34 -7.06
CA ASP A 78 -20.06 10.96 -6.53
C ASP A 78 -19.98 10.57 -5.04
N TYR A 79 -20.99 10.96 -4.25
CA TYR A 79 -21.12 10.60 -2.85
C TYR A 79 -22.18 9.52 -2.69
N ILE A 80 -21.84 8.36 -2.13
CA ILE A 80 -22.85 7.36 -1.77
C ILE A 80 -23.63 7.88 -0.57
N THR A 81 -24.94 8.04 -0.73
CA THR A 81 -25.86 8.51 0.30
C THR A 81 -26.81 7.43 0.78
N GLY A 82 -26.94 6.32 0.05
CA GLY A 82 -27.76 5.19 0.46
C GLY A 82 -27.34 3.84 -0.12
N ILE A 83 -27.78 2.77 0.56
CA ILE A 83 -27.57 1.38 0.16
C ILE A 83 -28.90 0.64 0.30
N ASN A 84 -29.35 -0.02 -0.77
CA ASN A 84 -30.61 -0.75 -0.84
C ASN A 84 -31.82 0.08 -0.34
N GLY A 85 -31.86 1.36 -0.73
CA GLY A 85 -32.93 2.30 -0.36
C GLY A 85 -32.84 2.83 1.08
N LYS A 86 -31.82 2.46 1.85
CA LYS A 86 -31.57 3.01 3.20
C LYS A 86 -30.49 4.09 3.14
N SER A 87 -30.79 5.24 3.74
CA SER A 87 -29.80 6.30 3.93
C SER A 87 -28.67 5.80 4.83
N ILE A 88 -27.44 6.08 4.44
CA ILE A 88 -26.23 5.79 5.24
C ILE A 88 -25.68 7.07 5.92
N LEU A 89 -26.44 8.16 5.88
CA LEU A 89 -26.06 9.41 6.56
C LEU A 89 -26.06 9.20 8.08
N GLY A 90 -24.89 9.42 8.70
CA GLY A 90 -24.69 9.23 10.14
C GLY A 90 -24.13 7.86 10.51
N GLU A 91 -24.06 6.91 9.57
CA GLU A 91 -23.36 5.65 9.75
C GLU A 91 -21.84 5.86 9.68
N SER A 92 -21.10 4.99 10.37
CA SER A 92 -19.66 4.87 10.15
C SER A 92 -19.37 4.27 8.78
N LEU A 93 -18.20 4.58 8.23
CA LEU A 93 -17.75 4.01 6.97
C LEU A 93 -17.73 2.47 6.99
N ASN A 94 -17.44 1.86 8.14
CA ASN A 94 -17.40 0.40 8.27
C ASN A 94 -18.79 -0.20 8.12
N GLU A 95 -19.80 0.40 8.77
CA GLU A 95 -21.19 -0.04 8.65
C GLU A 95 -21.67 0.06 7.20
N ALA A 96 -21.38 1.17 6.52
CA ALA A 96 -21.68 1.33 5.11
C ALA A 96 -20.97 0.27 4.24
N VAL A 97 -19.67 0.03 4.45
CA VAL A 97 -18.90 -0.97 3.70
C VAL A 97 -19.41 -2.39 3.96
N ASP A 98 -19.79 -2.72 5.19
CA ASP A 98 -20.32 -4.03 5.55
C ASP A 98 -21.69 -4.28 4.89
N GLN A 99 -22.52 -3.24 4.77
CA GLN A 99 -23.76 -3.30 3.97
C GLN A 99 -23.47 -3.46 2.47
N MET A 100 -22.35 -2.90 1.98
CA MET A 100 -21.93 -3.09 0.59
C MET A 100 -21.42 -4.51 0.30
N ARG A 101 -20.92 -5.23 1.30
CA ARG A 101 -20.46 -6.62 1.16
C ARG A 101 -21.63 -7.59 1.01
N GLY A 102 -21.35 -8.74 0.41
CA GLY A 102 -22.32 -9.80 0.18
C GLY A 102 -21.77 -10.87 -0.75
N PRO A 103 -22.52 -11.95 -0.98
CA PRO A 103 -22.10 -13.04 -1.85
C PRO A 103 -21.76 -12.54 -3.27
N PRO A 104 -20.67 -13.02 -3.89
CA PRO A 104 -20.41 -12.76 -5.31
C PRO A 104 -21.62 -13.14 -6.18
N GLY A 105 -21.92 -12.32 -7.19
CA GLY A 105 -23.09 -12.46 -8.07
C GLY A 105 -24.38 -11.85 -7.52
N SER A 106 -24.44 -11.46 -6.24
CA SER A 106 -25.64 -10.81 -5.70
C SER A 106 -25.72 -9.32 -6.09
N PRO A 107 -26.92 -8.79 -6.39
CA PRO A 107 -27.10 -7.37 -6.68
C PRO A 107 -27.05 -6.51 -5.40
N ILE A 108 -26.68 -5.26 -5.56
CA ILE A 108 -26.77 -4.19 -4.57
C ILE A 108 -27.19 -2.90 -5.25
N THR A 109 -28.13 -2.17 -4.68
CA THR A 109 -28.48 -0.83 -5.15
C THR A 109 -27.73 0.20 -4.30
N ILE A 110 -27.03 1.12 -4.94
CA ILE A 110 -26.44 2.29 -4.28
C ILE A 110 -27.15 3.56 -4.74
N THR A 111 -27.42 4.45 -3.80
CA THR A 111 -27.93 5.78 -4.07
C THR A 111 -26.76 6.76 -3.98
N ILE A 112 -26.57 7.59 -5.01
CA ILE A 112 -25.51 8.59 -5.04
C ILE A 112 -26.05 10.01 -5.15
N ALA A 113 -25.33 10.96 -4.58
CA ALA A 113 -25.47 12.39 -4.84
C ALA A 113 -24.34 12.85 -5.76
N ARG A 114 -24.70 13.42 -6.92
CA ARG A 114 -23.78 13.93 -7.93
C ARG A 114 -23.84 15.46 -7.99
N LYS A 115 -22.68 16.11 -8.03
CA LYS A 115 -22.61 17.56 -8.18
C LYS A 115 -23.19 17.99 -9.53
N GLY A 116 -24.20 18.86 -9.51
CA GLY A 116 -24.89 19.35 -10.71
C GLY A 116 -26.23 18.66 -10.97
N GLU A 117 -26.50 17.55 -10.29
CA GLU A 117 -27.81 16.89 -10.29
C GLU A 117 -28.61 17.33 -9.06
N SER A 118 -29.89 17.63 -9.24
CA SER A 118 -30.78 18.06 -8.15
C SER A 118 -31.32 16.89 -7.33
N GLU A 119 -31.42 15.71 -7.93
CA GLU A 119 -31.97 14.50 -7.32
C GLU A 119 -30.90 13.40 -7.19
N PRO A 120 -30.94 12.57 -6.13
CA PRO A 120 -30.08 11.40 -6.02
C PRO A 120 -30.34 10.38 -7.14
N LEU A 121 -29.29 9.67 -7.54
CA LEU A 121 -29.33 8.67 -8.61
C LEU A 121 -29.12 7.26 -8.02
N ASP A 122 -29.94 6.31 -8.43
CA ASP A 122 -29.83 4.90 -8.01
C ASP A 122 -29.12 4.04 -9.06
N PHE A 123 -28.15 3.25 -8.62
CA PHE A 123 -27.39 2.32 -9.45
C PHE A 123 -27.41 0.93 -8.87
N THR A 124 -27.83 -0.05 -9.67
CA THR A 124 -27.72 -1.48 -9.31
C THR A 124 -26.39 -2.03 -9.80
N ILE A 125 -25.57 -2.52 -8.86
CA ILE A 125 -24.26 -3.11 -9.11
C ILE A 125 -24.35 -4.61 -8.77
N VAL A 126 -23.68 -5.45 -9.55
CA VAL A 126 -23.51 -6.87 -9.22
C VAL A 126 -22.21 -7.03 -8.46
N ARG A 127 -22.26 -7.65 -7.26
CA ARG A 127 -21.05 -7.90 -6.47
C ARG A 127 -20.14 -8.87 -7.20
N GLU A 128 -18.89 -8.49 -7.41
CA GLU A 128 -17.88 -9.35 -8.03
C GLU A 128 -16.71 -9.57 -7.07
N ILE A 129 -16.02 -10.71 -7.18
CA ILE A 129 -14.71 -10.87 -6.54
C ILE A 129 -13.73 -9.97 -7.30
N ILE A 130 -13.46 -8.79 -6.77
CA ILE A 130 -12.44 -7.90 -7.33
C ILE A 130 -11.07 -8.51 -7.04
N THR A 131 -10.52 -9.22 -8.02
CA THR A 131 -9.11 -9.61 -8.00
C THR A 131 -8.28 -8.39 -8.39
N ILE A 132 -7.69 -7.72 -7.42
CA ILE A 132 -6.68 -6.69 -7.69
C ILE A 132 -5.47 -7.43 -8.27
N ARG A 133 -5.32 -7.37 -9.60
CA ARG A 133 -4.11 -7.83 -10.28
C ARG A 133 -2.96 -6.93 -9.86
N SER A 134 -2.22 -7.35 -8.84
CA SER A 134 -1.06 -6.63 -8.32
C SER A 134 0.12 -6.66 -9.29
N VAL A 135 0.13 -7.65 -10.20
CA VAL A 135 1.16 -7.86 -11.21
C VAL A 135 0.51 -7.93 -12.60
N SER A 136 1.19 -7.34 -13.58
CA SER A 136 0.88 -7.49 -15.00
C SER A 136 2.19 -7.52 -15.79
N SER A 137 2.24 -8.33 -16.84
CA SER A 137 3.41 -8.45 -17.72
C SER A 137 3.02 -8.34 -19.18
N ARG A 138 4.01 -8.00 -20.02
CA ARG A 138 3.94 -8.10 -21.49
C ARG A 138 5.35 -8.11 -22.06
N LEU A 139 5.50 -8.58 -23.29
CA LEU A 139 6.69 -8.31 -24.09
C LEU A 139 6.62 -6.88 -24.63
N GLU A 140 7.75 -6.21 -24.62
CA GLU A 140 8.00 -4.95 -25.32
C GLU A 140 8.87 -5.27 -26.53
N GLY A 141 8.26 -5.23 -27.73
CA GLY A 141 8.86 -5.84 -28.91
C GLY A 141 8.98 -7.37 -28.74
N ASP A 142 10.08 -7.94 -29.23
CA ASP A 142 10.25 -9.39 -29.30
C ASP A 142 11.18 -9.94 -28.20
N ASP A 143 11.99 -9.07 -27.56
CA ASP A 143 13.12 -9.47 -26.73
C ASP A 143 13.23 -8.75 -25.36
N LEU A 144 12.30 -7.86 -25.01
CA LEU A 144 12.28 -7.21 -23.70
C LEU A 144 11.03 -7.60 -22.91
N GLY A 145 11.23 -8.07 -21.68
CA GLY A 145 10.12 -8.27 -20.76
C GLY A 145 9.74 -6.96 -20.06
N TYR A 146 8.46 -6.67 -19.94
CA TYR A 146 7.95 -5.63 -19.06
C TYR A 146 7.11 -6.27 -17.95
N LEU A 147 7.46 -5.99 -16.70
CA LEU A 147 6.77 -6.46 -15.51
C LEU A 147 6.37 -5.26 -14.66
N ARG A 148 5.07 -5.09 -14.43
CA ARG A 148 4.54 -4.02 -13.57
C ARG A 148 4.00 -4.62 -12.28
N VAL A 149 4.45 -4.07 -11.15
CA VAL A 149 3.90 -4.35 -9.83
C VAL A 149 3.20 -3.09 -9.33
N SER A 150 1.88 -3.10 -9.20
CA SER A 150 1.08 -1.94 -8.78
C SER A 150 0.80 -1.87 -7.28
N LEU A 151 0.95 -2.98 -6.57
CA LEU A 151 0.74 -3.10 -5.12
C LEU A 151 1.43 -4.36 -4.61
N PHE A 152 1.92 -4.36 -3.35
CA PHE A 152 2.45 -5.56 -2.70
C PHE A 152 1.42 -6.18 -1.74
N ASN A 153 0.59 -7.10 -2.25
CA ASN A 153 -0.35 -7.94 -1.48
C ASN A 153 0.20 -9.37 -1.28
N GLU A 154 -0.53 -10.22 -0.56
CA GLU A 154 -0.10 -11.57 -0.14
C GLU A 154 0.44 -12.47 -1.25
N ASN A 155 -0.01 -12.29 -2.49
CA ASN A 155 0.34 -13.17 -3.62
C ASN A 155 1.30 -12.51 -4.62
N THR A 156 1.80 -11.31 -4.35
CA THR A 156 2.55 -10.52 -5.34
C THR A 156 3.86 -11.20 -5.76
N GLY A 157 4.59 -11.81 -4.83
CA GLY A 157 5.83 -12.53 -5.14
C GLY A 157 5.59 -13.69 -6.11
N GLU A 158 4.56 -14.49 -5.86
CA GLU A 158 4.22 -15.63 -6.72
C GLU A 158 3.70 -15.16 -8.09
N LEU A 159 2.80 -14.17 -8.11
CA LEU A 159 2.31 -13.59 -9.36
C LEU A 159 3.45 -12.99 -10.21
N ALA A 160 4.47 -12.40 -9.59
CA ALA A 160 5.64 -11.89 -10.29
C ALA A 160 6.52 -13.03 -10.85
N ARG A 161 6.70 -14.13 -10.10
CA ARG A 161 7.40 -15.33 -10.56
C ARG A 161 6.71 -15.91 -11.80
N THR A 162 5.41 -16.19 -11.69
CA THR A 162 4.61 -16.72 -12.82
C THR A 162 4.67 -15.80 -14.02
N ALA A 163 4.54 -14.49 -13.82
CA ALA A 163 4.63 -13.51 -14.91
C ALA A 163 5.98 -13.50 -15.62
N ILE A 164 7.10 -13.72 -14.91
CA ILE A 164 8.44 -13.84 -15.51
C ILE A 164 8.56 -15.15 -16.30
N GLU A 165 8.02 -16.25 -15.79
CA GLU A 165 8.00 -17.54 -16.49
C GLU A 165 7.17 -17.46 -17.78
N GLU A 166 6.00 -16.84 -17.72
CA GLU A 166 5.15 -16.58 -18.89
C GLU A 166 5.87 -15.70 -19.91
N LEU A 167 6.60 -14.66 -19.49
CA LEU A 167 7.39 -13.84 -20.41
C LEU A 167 8.48 -14.65 -21.12
N LYS A 168 9.20 -15.51 -20.39
CA LYS A 168 10.23 -16.37 -20.97
C LYS A 168 9.64 -17.40 -21.94
N TYR A 169 8.49 -17.96 -21.60
CA TYR A 169 7.79 -18.93 -22.45
C TYR A 169 7.23 -18.29 -23.71
N SER A 170 6.68 -17.07 -23.59
CA SER A 170 6.03 -16.37 -24.71
C SER A 170 7.04 -15.71 -25.66
N ALA A 171 8.28 -15.48 -25.22
CA ALA A 171 9.29 -14.85 -26.05
C ALA A 171 9.72 -15.79 -27.19
N THR A 172 9.62 -15.30 -28.43
CA THR A 172 10.05 -16.06 -29.62
C THR A 172 11.57 -16.01 -29.83
N VAL A 173 12.24 -15.08 -29.15
CA VAL A 173 13.70 -14.95 -29.08
C VAL A 173 14.14 -14.83 -27.62
N PRO A 174 15.39 -15.15 -27.27
CA PRO A 174 15.88 -14.99 -25.90
C PRO A 174 15.71 -13.56 -25.40
N LEU A 175 15.16 -13.40 -24.19
CA LEU A 175 15.03 -12.09 -23.56
C LEU A 175 16.41 -11.45 -23.38
N LYS A 176 16.52 -10.17 -23.73
CA LYS A 176 17.72 -9.35 -23.51
C LYS A 176 17.69 -8.58 -22.19
N GLY A 177 16.53 -8.51 -21.53
CA GLY A 177 16.40 -7.82 -20.26
C GLY A 177 14.95 -7.69 -19.79
N LEU A 178 14.79 -7.09 -18.61
CA LEU A 178 13.50 -6.83 -17.98
C LEU A 178 13.35 -5.37 -17.54
N ILE A 179 12.20 -4.77 -17.81
CA ILE A 179 11.76 -3.50 -17.22
C ILE A 179 10.82 -3.83 -16.06
N LEU A 180 11.22 -3.51 -14.83
CA LEU A 180 10.40 -3.59 -13.63
C LEU A 180 9.76 -2.23 -13.34
N ASP A 181 8.46 -2.09 -13.57
CA ASP A 181 7.73 -0.84 -13.34
C ASP A 181 7.06 -0.80 -11.96
N LEU A 182 7.59 0.06 -11.08
CA LEU A 182 7.09 0.33 -9.73
C LEU A 182 6.46 1.72 -9.61
N ARG A 183 6.20 2.41 -10.74
CA ARG A 183 5.61 3.76 -10.72
C ARG A 183 4.19 3.72 -10.16
N ASN A 184 3.89 4.71 -9.31
CA ASN A 184 2.60 4.85 -8.62
C ASN A 184 2.23 3.63 -7.75
N ASN A 185 3.22 2.85 -7.29
CA ASN A 185 3.01 1.75 -6.35
C ASN A 185 3.28 2.24 -4.92
N PRO A 186 2.25 2.38 -4.06
CA PRO A 186 2.37 2.91 -2.70
C PRO A 186 3.04 1.93 -1.71
N GLY A 187 3.48 0.77 -2.19
CA GLY A 187 4.12 -0.26 -1.41
C GLY A 187 3.14 -1.37 -1.02
N GLY A 188 3.22 -1.82 0.22
CA GLY A 188 2.41 -2.91 0.74
C GLY A 188 3.22 -3.77 1.70
N ARG A 189 3.08 -5.09 1.59
CA ARG A 189 3.70 -6.03 2.51
C ARG A 189 5.21 -6.11 2.30
N LEU A 190 5.96 -5.95 3.40
CA LEU A 190 7.41 -6.11 3.46
C LEU A 190 7.86 -7.47 2.92
N THR A 191 7.22 -8.55 3.37
CA THR A 191 7.56 -9.91 2.96
C THR A 191 7.49 -10.07 1.44
N GLN A 192 6.53 -9.41 0.81
CA GLN A 192 6.30 -9.48 -0.64
C GLN A 192 7.32 -8.66 -1.42
N ALA A 193 7.81 -7.54 -0.87
CA ALA A 193 8.98 -6.85 -1.43
C ALA A 193 10.24 -7.73 -1.37
N VAL A 194 10.43 -8.49 -0.28
CA VAL A 194 11.57 -9.40 -0.16
C VAL A 194 11.45 -10.56 -1.16
N GLU A 195 10.28 -11.16 -1.32
CA GLU A 195 10.04 -12.20 -2.33
C GLU A 195 10.28 -11.69 -3.75
N VAL A 196 9.72 -10.52 -4.11
CA VAL A 196 9.95 -9.92 -5.45
C VAL A 196 11.43 -9.58 -5.66
N SER A 197 12.12 -9.04 -4.65
CA SER A 197 13.57 -8.76 -4.76
C SER A 197 14.38 -10.04 -4.97
N SER A 198 13.97 -11.14 -4.33
CA SER A 198 14.62 -12.45 -4.47
C SER A 198 14.49 -13.05 -5.87
N LEU A 199 13.55 -12.58 -6.70
CA LEU A 199 13.46 -13.02 -8.10
C LEU A 199 14.62 -12.51 -8.96
N PHE A 200 15.37 -11.51 -8.47
CA PHE A 200 16.43 -10.82 -9.21
C PHE A 200 17.80 -10.90 -8.52
N LEU A 201 17.87 -11.42 -7.29
CA LEU A 201 19.07 -11.43 -6.46
C LEU A 201 19.39 -12.87 -6.02
N ASP A 202 20.66 -13.26 -6.06
CA ASP A 202 21.07 -14.62 -5.68
C ASP A 202 21.33 -14.83 -4.20
N SER A 203 21.53 -13.76 -3.42
CA SER A 203 21.68 -13.79 -1.96
C SER A 203 21.81 -12.37 -1.40
N GLY A 204 21.99 -12.27 -0.08
CA GLY A 204 22.38 -11.04 0.60
C GLY A 204 21.21 -10.20 1.10
N GLU A 205 21.51 -9.16 1.87
CA GLU A 205 20.50 -8.29 2.47
C GLU A 205 19.72 -7.55 1.37
N VAL A 206 18.39 -7.61 1.47
CA VAL A 206 17.42 -6.80 0.69
C VAL A 206 17.06 -5.55 1.47
N VAL A 207 16.80 -5.70 2.76
CA VAL A 207 16.42 -4.60 3.65
C VAL A 207 16.70 -4.99 5.09
N SER A 208 17.05 -4.01 5.92
CA SER A 208 17.05 -4.15 7.37
C SER A 208 16.07 -3.19 8.02
N THR A 209 15.43 -3.62 9.11
CA THR A 209 14.69 -2.75 10.02
C THR A 209 15.58 -2.46 11.22
N ARG A 210 15.63 -1.19 11.65
CA ARG A 210 16.37 -0.80 12.85
C ARG A 210 15.47 0.02 13.77
N GLY A 211 15.27 -0.52 14.97
CA GLY A 211 14.47 0.06 16.04
C GLY A 211 15.23 1.13 16.82
N ARG A 212 14.65 1.53 17.96
CA ARG A 212 15.25 2.54 18.85
C ARG A 212 16.49 2.01 19.57
N ASN A 213 16.48 0.75 20.01
CA ASN A 213 17.66 0.17 20.61
C ASN A 213 18.62 -0.29 19.51
N PRO A 214 19.94 -0.07 19.65
CA PRO A 214 20.93 -0.52 18.65
C PRO A 214 20.94 -2.03 18.38
N ARG A 215 20.35 -2.83 19.28
CA ARG A 215 20.21 -4.29 19.13
C ARG A 215 18.95 -4.70 18.36
N ASP A 216 18.00 -3.80 18.16
CA ASP A 216 16.73 -4.07 17.48
C ASP A 216 16.94 -3.99 15.96
N ILE A 217 17.76 -4.90 15.43
CA ILE A 217 18.06 -4.99 14.00
C ILE A 217 17.53 -6.31 13.47
N GLU A 218 16.58 -6.23 12.54
CA GLU A 218 16.12 -7.38 11.77
C GLU A 218 16.61 -7.24 10.33
N ARG A 219 17.12 -8.34 9.76
CA ARG A 219 17.64 -8.37 8.39
C ARG A 219 16.83 -9.34 7.56
N TYR A 220 16.41 -8.87 6.39
CA TYR A 220 15.71 -9.67 5.41
C TYR A 220 16.63 -9.89 4.22
N ASN A 221 16.91 -11.15 3.92
CA ASN A 221 17.84 -11.53 2.86
C ASN A 221 17.09 -12.12 1.67
N ALA A 222 17.66 -11.95 0.49
CA ALA A 222 17.18 -12.57 -0.74
C ALA A 222 17.38 -14.09 -0.68
N ARG A 223 16.42 -14.81 -1.25
CA ARG A 223 16.56 -16.24 -1.54
C ARG A 223 17.32 -16.42 -2.86
N LYS A 224 18.08 -17.50 -2.97
CA LYS A 224 18.84 -17.81 -4.19
C LYS A 224 17.91 -18.11 -5.37
N GLY A 225 18.31 -17.66 -6.56
CA GLY A 225 17.64 -17.98 -7.81
C GLY A 225 17.24 -16.73 -8.60
N ASP A 226 18.21 -15.91 -9.01
CA ASP A 226 17.98 -14.85 -9.99
C ASP A 226 17.33 -15.45 -11.24
N MET A 227 16.03 -15.22 -11.39
CA MET A 227 15.25 -15.77 -12.48
C MET A 227 15.70 -15.20 -13.81
N LEU A 228 16.36 -14.05 -13.84
CA LEU A 228 16.86 -13.45 -15.07
C LEU A 228 18.25 -13.95 -15.44
N ASN A 229 18.89 -14.82 -14.64
CA ASN A 229 20.24 -15.35 -14.89
C ASN A 229 21.24 -14.24 -15.28
N GLY A 230 21.21 -13.11 -14.57
CA GLY A 230 22.08 -11.96 -14.85
C GLY A 230 21.67 -11.08 -16.03
N LEU A 231 20.55 -11.32 -16.72
CA LEU A 231 20.06 -10.40 -17.76
C LEU A 231 19.85 -8.99 -17.18
N PRO A 232 20.15 -7.92 -17.95
CA PRO A 232 19.94 -6.54 -17.55
C PRO A 232 18.52 -6.27 -17.01
N ILE A 233 18.43 -5.52 -15.90
CA ILE A 233 17.17 -5.06 -15.35
C ILE A 233 17.18 -3.54 -15.16
N VAL A 234 16.10 -2.90 -15.60
CA VAL A 234 15.80 -1.49 -15.37
C VAL A 234 14.59 -1.39 -14.46
N VAL A 235 14.69 -0.59 -13.40
CA VAL A 235 13.59 -0.35 -12.45
C VAL A 235 13.04 1.06 -12.66
N LEU A 236 11.75 1.17 -13.00
CA LEU A 236 11.07 2.46 -13.16
C LEU A 236 10.40 2.90 -11.87
N ILE A 237 10.71 4.11 -11.40
CA ILE A 237 10.14 4.70 -10.18
C ILE A 237 9.66 6.14 -10.42
N ASN A 238 8.75 6.60 -9.57
CA ASN A 238 8.36 8.01 -9.51
C ASN A 238 7.94 8.42 -8.09
N ALA A 239 7.46 9.65 -7.92
CA ALA A 239 6.99 10.18 -6.63
C ALA A 239 5.84 9.38 -5.98
N GLY A 240 5.16 8.51 -6.73
CA GLY A 240 4.14 7.60 -6.21
C GLY A 240 4.67 6.24 -5.78
N SER A 241 5.95 5.95 -6.00
CA SER A 241 6.65 4.75 -5.52
C SER A 241 7.02 4.95 -4.04
N ALA A 242 6.51 4.10 -3.15
CA ALA A 242 6.71 4.25 -1.70
C ALA A 242 6.94 2.91 -0.99
N SER A 243 7.59 2.95 0.18
CA SER A 243 7.72 1.82 1.13
C SER A 243 8.26 0.55 0.45
N ALA A 244 7.47 -0.52 0.35
CA ALA A 244 7.85 -1.78 -0.29
C ALA A 244 8.45 -1.60 -1.70
N SER A 245 7.95 -0.63 -2.48
CA SER A 245 8.53 -0.29 -3.80
C SER A 245 9.95 0.27 -3.68
N GLU A 246 10.20 1.09 -2.67
CA GLU A 246 11.52 1.70 -2.40
C GLU A 246 12.51 0.67 -1.85
N ILE A 247 12.00 -0.34 -1.14
CA ILE A 247 12.80 -1.50 -0.70
C ILE A 247 13.30 -2.28 -1.93
N VAL A 248 12.41 -2.65 -2.86
CA VAL A 248 12.80 -3.41 -4.06
C VAL A 248 13.78 -2.60 -4.91
N ALA A 249 13.47 -1.33 -5.17
CA ALA A 249 14.34 -0.45 -5.94
C ALA A 249 15.71 -0.25 -5.27
N GLY A 250 15.72 0.04 -3.96
CA GLY A 250 16.95 0.23 -3.19
C GLY A 250 17.80 -1.04 -3.11
N ALA A 251 17.18 -2.22 -2.99
CA ALA A 251 17.89 -3.49 -3.00
C ALA A 251 18.56 -3.77 -4.35
N ILE A 252 17.83 -3.61 -5.46
CA ILE A 252 18.38 -3.80 -6.81
C ILE A 252 19.51 -2.79 -7.09
N GLN A 253 19.36 -1.54 -6.65
CA GLN A 253 20.38 -0.50 -6.81
C GLN A 253 21.65 -0.80 -5.99
N ASP A 254 21.51 -1.03 -4.69
CA ASP A 254 22.65 -1.17 -3.76
C ASP A 254 23.38 -2.51 -3.87
N ARG A 255 22.80 -3.43 -4.63
CA ARG A 255 23.42 -4.69 -5.02
C ARG A 255 23.98 -4.64 -6.43
N GLU A 256 23.94 -3.47 -7.08
CA GLU A 256 24.42 -3.25 -8.45
C GLU A 256 23.78 -4.22 -9.46
N ARG A 257 22.57 -4.72 -9.14
CA ARG A 257 21.88 -5.70 -9.97
C ARG A 257 21.19 -5.04 -11.16
N GLY A 258 20.77 -3.79 -11.02
CA GLY A 258 20.03 -3.08 -12.05
C GLY A 258 20.10 -1.57 -11.91
N THR A 259 19.59 -0.89 -12.94
CA THR A 259 19.59 0.58 -13.01
C THR A 259 18.22 1.13 -12.67
N LEU A 260 18.16 2.14 -11.80
CA LEU A 260 16.94 2.85 -11.47
C LEU A 260 16.77 4.04 -12.43
N ILE A 261 15.58 4.20 -13.00
CA ILE A 261 15.24 5.29 -13.90
C ILE A 261 13.92 5.93 -13.47
N GLY A 262 13.85 7.25 -13.52
CA GLY A 262 12.63 8.01 -13.29
C GLY A 262 12.82 9.20 -12.38
N MET A 263 11.90 9.38 -11.44
CA MET A 263 11.90 10.51 -10.49
C MET A 263 12.14 10.01 -9.07
N GLN A 264 12.53 10.93 -8.17
CA GLN A 264 12.64 10.67 -6.75
C GLN A 264 11.34 10.02 -6.21
N SER A 265 11.50 8.97 -5.41
CA SER A 265 10.42 8.24 -4.75
C SER A 265 9.86 9.01 -3.55
N PHE A 266 8.83 8.46 -2.90
CA PHE A 266 8.10 9.16 -1.84
C PHE A 266 8.92 9.39 -0.55
N GLY A 267 9.80 8.45 -0.17
CA GLY A 267 10.62 8.53 1.05
C GLY A 267 9.95 7.92 2.29
N LYS A 268 9.06 6.92 2.15
CA LYS A 268 8.40 6.28 3.30
C LYS A 268 9.27 5.13 3.81
N GLY A 269 10.17 5.43 4.74
CA GLY A 269 11.08 4.46 5.34
C GLY A 269 10.69 3.99 6.73
N SER A 270 9.47 4.21 7.21
CA SER A 270 9.05 3.83 8.56
C SER A 270 8.40 2.45 8.63
N VAL A 271 8.77 1.65 9.64
CA VAL A 271 8.07 0.42 10.02
C VAL A 271 6.99 0.75 11.03
N GLN A 272 5.77 0.29 10.77
CA GLN A 272 4.66 0.43 11.70
C GLN A 272 4.34 -0.93 12.31
N THR A 273 4.36 -1.01 13.64
CA THR A 273 3.97 -2.20 14.40
C THR A 273 2.55 -2.02 14.94
N VAL A 274 1.73 -3.06 14.78
CA VAL A 274 0.42 -3.15 15.42
C VAL A 274 0.62 -3.72 16.82
N ILE A 275 0.36 -2.92 17.85
CA ILE A 275 0.49 -3.29 19.25
C ILE A 275 -0.93 -3.55 19.79
N PRO A 276 -1.32 -4.82 20.01
CA PRO A 276 -2.66 -5.13 20.50
C PRO A 276 -2.84 -4.60 21.93
N LEU A 277 -3.97 -3.95 22.18
CA LEU A 277 -4.36 -3.47 23.50
C LEU A 277 -5.21 -4.55 24.19
N ASN A 278 -4.85 -4.88 25.44
CA ASN A 278 -5.55 -5.90 26.22
C ASN A 278 -5.71 -7.22 25.44
N SER A 279 -4.60 -7.72 24.88
CA SER A 279 -4.55 -8.91 24.01
C SER A 279 -5.52 -8.84 22.81
N GLY A 280 -5.77 -7.64 22.30
CA GLY A 280 -6.64 -7.37 21.15
C GLY A 280 -8.10 -7.10 21.50
N ARG A 281 -8.51 -7.24 22.77
CA ARG A 281 -9.89 -6.97 23.22
C ARG A 281 -10.27 -5.50 23.11
N ASP A 282 -9.30 -4.62 23.29
CA ASP A 282 -9.49 -3.17 23.21
C ASP A 282 -8.95 -2.58 21.90
N GLY A 283 -8.79 -3.41 20.87
CA GLY A 283 -8.22 -3.02 19.59
C GLY A 283 -6.68 -3.03 19.61
N ALA A 284 -6.07 -2.11 18.86
CA ALA A 284 -4.62 -2.02 18.74
C ALA A 284 -4.15 -0.59 18.44
N VAL A 285 -2.90 -0.29 18.79
CA VAL A 285 -2.23 0.95 18.41
C VAL A 285 -1.24 0.65 17.30
N VAL A 286 -1.27 1.44 16.22
CA VAL A 286 -0.28 1.36 15.15
C VAL A 286 0.79 2.42 15.41
N LEU A 287 1.98 2.00 15.83
CA LEU A 287 3.10 2.91 16.13
C LEU A 287 4.26 2.70 15.16
N THR A 288 4.91 3.80 14.81
CA THR A 288 6.21 3.73 14.14
C THR A 288 7.26 3.29 15.14
N THR A 289 7.84 2.12 14.93
CA THR A 289 8.75 1.47 15.88
C THR A 289 10.18 1.36 15.33
N ALA A 290 10.33 1.37 14.01
CA ALA A 290 11.63 1.20 13.35
C ALA A 290 11.68 1.96 12.02
N ARG A 291 12.88 1.99 11.43
CA ARG A 291 13.13 2.49 10.07
C ARG A 291 13.67 1.39 9.17
N TYR A 292 13.33 1.42 7.90
CA TYR A 292 13.92 0.62 6.84
C TYR A 292 15.25 1.24 6.39
N TYR A 293 16.21 0.36 6.17
CA TYR A 293 17.52 0.67 5.62
C TYR A 293 17.78 -0.22 4.41
N THR A 294 18.26 0.40 3.34
CA THR A 294 18.71 -0.30 2.14
C THR A 294 20.01 -1.06 2.43
N PRO A 295 20.44 -1.96 1.53
CA PRO A 295 21.62 -2.77 1.78
C PRO A 295 22.95 -2.01 1.86
N ALA A 296 23.02 -0.79 1.35
CA ALA A 296 24.16 0.12 1.58
C ALA A 296 24.06 0.87 2.93
N GLY A 297 23.06 0.55 3.76
CA GLY A 297 22.84 1.18 5.07
C GLY A 297 22.19 2.56 5.01
N ARG A 298 21.66 2.99 3.85
CA ARG A 298 20.94 4.27 3.74
C ARG A 298 19.53 4.11 4.29
N SER A 299 19.06 5.08 5.07
CA SER A 299 17.64 5.10 5.46
C SER A 299 16.81 5.51 4.27
N ILE A 300 15.71 4.80 4.02
CA ILE A 300 14.71 5.18 3.00
C ILE A 300 13.92 6.41 3.45
N GLN A 301 13.87 6.67 4.76
CA GLN A 301 13.12 7.78 5.31
C GLN A 301 13.78 9.11 4.89
N ALA A 302 13.06 9.87 4.06
CA ALA A 302 13.38 11.26 3.75
C ALA A 302 12.82 12.21 4.83
#